data_AF-A0A224YBV3-F1
#
_entry.id   AF-A0A224YBV3-F1
#
_cell.length_a   1.000
_cell.length_b   1.000
_cell.length_c   1.000
_cell.angle_alpha   90.00
_cell.angle_beta   90.00
_cell.angle_gamma   90.00
#
_symmetry.space_group_name_H-M   'P 1'
#
loop_
_entity.id
_entity.type
_entity.pdbx_description
1 polymer ?
#
loop_
_entity_poly.entity_id
_entity_poly.type
_entity_poly.pdbx_seq_one_letter_code
_entity_poly.pdbx_strand_id
1 'polypeptide(L)'
;MITNSAFIDCVLICFATSLLAGDMDVFVYSTDPYDPGNCNSLPPNDPCSNEGRTLMWYYKSDIQNCNTYYYSGCGAGVNKFPTYELCMDACGGTQEYYYQEEIETEQK
;
A
#
# COMPACT_ATOMS: atom_id res chain seq x y z
N MET A 1 -60.55 10.00 -18.92
CA MET A 1 -59.70 10.14 -20.11
C MET A 1 -58.52 11.03 -19.72
N ILE A 2 -57.32 10.51 -19.95
CA ILE A 2 -56.01 11.09 -19.64
C ILE A 2 -55.79 12.35 -20.49
N THR A 3 -55.14 13.41 -19.96
CA THR A 3 -54.28 14.37 -20.72
C THR A 3 -53.79 15.52 -19.83
N ASN A 4 -52.61 15.34 -19.20
CA ASN A 4 -51.47 16.26 -19.28
C ASN A 4 -50.36 15.79 -18.33
N SER A 5 -49.63 14.82 -18.85
CA SER A 5 -48.47 14.12 -18.33
C SER A 5 -47.17 14.87 -18.69
N ALA A 6 -46.87 15.98 -18.00
CA ALA A 6 -45.59 16.66 -18.20
C ALA A 6 -45.03 17.49 -17.02
N PHE A 7 -45.64 17.47 -15.83
CA PHE A 7 -45.12 18.28 -14.70
C PHE A 7 -44.91 17.51 -13.38
N ILE A 8 -45.38 16.27 -13.26
CA ILE A 8 -45.23 15.47 -12.03
C ILE A 8 -44.17 14.36 -12.20
N ASP A 9 -43.59 14.21 -13.40
CA ASP A 9 -42.61 13.15 -13.69
C ASP A 9 -41.14 13.55 -13.48
N CYS A 10 -40.82 14.81 -13.11
CA CYS A 10 -39.43 15.15 -12.76
C CYS A 10 -39.05 14.81 -11.31
N VAL A 11 -40.00 14.86 -10.36
CA VAL A 11 -39.66 14.67 -8.93
C VAL A 11 -39.63 13.19 -8.55
N LEU A 12 -40.40 12.33 -9.21
CA LEU A 12 -40.44 10.89 -8.92
C LEU A 12 -39.38 10.06 -9.66
N ILE A 13 -38.82 10.55 -10.76
CA ILE A 13 -37.73 9.85 -11.45
C ILE A 13 -36.37 10.11 -10.77
N CYS A 14 -36.20 11.26 -10.08
CA CYS A 14 -34.97 11.56 -9.33
C CYS A 14 -34.72 10.65 -8.11
N PHE A 15 -35.72 9.95 -7.58
CA PHE A 15 -35.50 8.99 -6.48
C PHE A 15 -35.26 7.55 -6.95
N ALA A 16 -35.64 7.20 -8.18
CA ALA A 16 -35.49 5.84 -8.72
C ALA A 16 -34.24 5.65 -9.59
N THR A 17 -33.59 6.71 -10.07
CA THR A 17 -32.35 6.60 -10.86
C THR A 17 -31.07 6.70 -10.01
N SER A 18 -31.19 6.87 -8.69
CA SER A 18 -30.02 6.93 -7.79
C SER A 18 -29.40 5.57 -7.49
N LEU A 19 -30.02 4.46 -7.91
CA LEU A 19 -29.57 3.10 -7.59
C LEU A 19 -28.46 2.55 -8.51
N LEU A 20 -27.91 3.37 -9.41
CA LEU A 20 -26.67 3.04 -10.13
C LEU A 20 -25.72 4.25 -10.24
N ALA A 21 -25.79 5.21 -9.32
CA ALA A 21 -24.55 5.82 -8.89
C ALA A 21 -23.98 4.83 -7.89
N GLY A 22 -23.18 3.88 -8.40
CA GLY A 22 -22.29 3.16 -7.53
C GLY A 22 -21.63 4.20 -6.63
N ASP A 23 -21.70 3.97 -5.33
CA ASP A 23 -20.52 3.93 -4.50
C ASP A 23 -19.28 3.59 -5.35
N MET A 24 -18.79 4.61 -6.06
CA MET A 24 -17.37 4.82 -6.09
C MET A 24 -17.04 5.22 -4.66
N ASP A 25 -17.06 4.20 -3.78
CA ASP A 25 -15.90 4.03 -2.93
C ASP A 25 -14.74 4.49 -3.78
N VAL A 26 -13.97 5.43 -3.24
CA VAL A 26 -12.57 5.48 -3.61
C VAL A 26 -12.07 4.09 -3.24
N PHE A 27 -12.32 3.10 -4.11
CA PHE A 27 -11.47 1.99 -4.32
C PHE A 27 -10.18 2.72 -4.58
N VAL A 28 -9.36 2.71 -3.55
CA VAL A 28 -7.93 2.70 -3.68
C VAL A 28 -7.65 1.50 -4.59
N TYR A 29 -7.98 1.60 -5.87
CA TYR A 29 -7.22 0.96 -6.90
C TYR A 29 -5.90 1.68 -6.74
N SER A 30 -5.05 1.06 -5.92
CA SER A 30 -3.62 1.28 -5.83
C SER A 30 -3.06 1.05 -7.24
N THR A 31 -3.36 1.95 -8.16
CA THR A 31 -2.55 2.19 -9.33
C THR A 31 -1.51 3.25 -8.99
N ASP A 32 -1.19 3.43 -7.70
CA ASP A 32 0.12 3.92 -7.34
C ASP A 32 1.11 2.98 -8.03
N PRO A 33 2.00 3.48 -8.89
CA PRO A 33 3.06 2.68 -9.53
C PRO A 33 4.11 2.16 -8.51
N TYR A 34 3.78 2.24 -7.22
CA TYR A 34 4.61 1.94 -6.07
C TYR A 34 3.76 1.12 -5.09
N ASP A 35 3.22 -0.03 -5.52
CA ASP A 35 2.91 -1.10 -4.56
C ASP A 35 4.28 -1.55 -4.01
N PRO A 36 4.65 -1.18 -2.78
CA PRO A 36 6.03 -1.25 -2.30
C PRO A 36 6.54 -2.68 -2.03
N GLY A 37 5.89 -3.67 -2.64
CA GLY A 37 5.97 -5.05 -2.24
C GLY A 37 5.22 -5.25 -0.92
N ASN A 38 4.76 -6.47 -0.70
CA ASN A 38 4.19 -6.86 0.57
C ASN A 38 5.29 -6.79 1.66
N CYS A 39 5.45 -5.65 2.32
CA CYS A 39 6.48 -5.37 3.33
C CYS A 39 6.44 -6.34 4.52
N ASN A 40 5.28 -6.96 4.77
CA ASN A 40 5.10 -7.96 5.82
C ASN A 40 5.43 -9.38 5.35
N SER A 41 5.81 -9.56 4.08
CA SER A 41 6.22 -10.86 3.56
C SER A 41 7.67 -11.17 3.91
N LEU A 42 7.99 -12.46 3.99
CA LEU A 42 9.37 -12.90 4.18
C LEU A 42 10.21 -12.53 2.94
N PRO A 43 11.51 -12.22 3.11
CA PRO A 43 12.40 -12.06 1.98
C PRO A 43 12.47 -13.36 1.17
N PRO A 44 12.60 -13.29 -0.16
CA PRO A 44 12.74 -14.49 -0.98
C PRO A 44 14.03 -15.23 -0.61
N ASN A 45 13.87 -16.48 -0.18
CA ASN A 45 14.94 -17.35 0.30
C ASN A 45 15.04 -18.65 -0.50
N ASP A 46 14.40 -18.72 -1.67
CA ASP A 46 14.43 -19.90 -2.53
C ASP A 46 15.88 -20.20 -2.98
N PRO A 47 16.35 -21.46 -2.82
CA PRO A 47 17.69 -21.83 -3.23
C PRO A 47 17.70 -22.15 -4.74
N CYS A 48 18.16 -21.22 -5.59
CA CYS A 48 18.40 -21.55 -7.00
C CYS A 48 19.86 -21.62 -7.40
N SER A 49 20.77 -21.01 -6.65
CA SER A 49 22.20 -21.12 -6.92
C SER A 49 23.00 -21.16 -5.62
N ASN A 50 24.04 -22.00 -5.63
CA ASN A 50 25.05 -22.05 -4.59
C ASN A 50 26.19 -21.03 -4.85
N GLU A 51 26.20 -20.40 -6.02
CA GLU A 51 27.22 -19.46 -6.48
C GLU A 51 26.58 -18.11 -6.85
N GLY A 52 27.17 -16.99 -6.42
CA GLY A 52 26.72 -15.65 -6.80
C GLY A 52 25.61 -15.03 -5.94
N ARG A 53 25.62 -15.24 -4.63
CA ARG A 53 24.68 -14.56 -3.71
C ARG A 53 24.95 -13.06 -3.68
N THR A 54 23.89 -12.26 -3.76
CA THR A 54 23.99 -10.79 -3.69
C THR A 54 23.43 -10.28 -2.38
N LEU A 55 24.07 -9.28 -1.78
CA LEU A 55 23.55 -8.61 -0.59
C LEU A 55 22.35 -7.75 -0.99
N MET A 56 21.19 -8.01 -0.39
CA MET A 56 19.96 -7.27 -0.61
C MET A 56 19.39 -6.81 0.73
N TRP A 57 18.52 -5.81 0.69
CA TRP A 57 17.78 -5.27 1.83
C TRP A 57 16.37 -5.83 1.83
N TYR A 58 15.83 -6.11 3.01
CA TYR A 58 14.43 -6.49 3.19
C TYR A 58 13.88 -5.78 4.42
N TYR A 59 12.60 -5.46 4.39
CA TYR A 59 11.91 -4.85 5.50
C TYR A 59 11.54 -5.90 6.54
N LYS A 60 11.85 -5.62 7.80
CA LYS A 60 11.47 -6.45 8.93
C LYS A 60 10.49 -5.68 9.81
N SER A 61 9.22 -6.05 9.70
CA SER A 61 8.11 -5.43 10.44
C SER A 61 8.29 -5.47 11.96
N ASP A 62 8.94 -6.51 12.50
CA ASP A 62 9.19 -6.67 13.94
C ASP A 62 9.98 -5.51 14.55
N ILE A 63 10.89 -4.93 13.77
CA ILE A 63 11.75 -3.81 14.19
C ILE A 63 11.43 -2.52 13.42
N GLN A 64 10.40 -2.56 12.59
CA GLN A 64 9.99 -1.48 11.69
C GLN A 64 11.14 -0.90 10.87
N ASN A 65 12.08 -1.75 10.43
CA ASN A 65 13.32 -1.31 9.81
C ASN A 65 13.84 -2.33 8.79
N CYS A 66 14.70 -1.87 7.88
CA CYS A 66 15.32 -2.66 6.83
C CYS A 66 16.62 -3.31 7.28
N ASN A 67 16.76 -4.61 7.03
CA ASN A 67 17.95 -5.40 7.31
C ASN A 67 18.55 -5.99 6.02
N THR A 68 19.83 -6.33 6.08
CA THR A 68 20.50 -7.01 4.96
C THR A 68 20.37 -8.53 5.05
N TYR A 69 20.33 -9.17 3.89
CA TYR A 69 20.39 -10.62 3.76
C TYR A 69 21.06 -11.03 2.44
N TYR A 70 21.49 -12.30 2.34
CA TYR A 70 22.04 -12.84 1.11
C TYR A 70 20.93 -13.43 0.24
N TYR A 71 20.70 -12.79 -0.90
CA TYR A 71 19.77 -13.25 -1.91
C TYR A 71 20.46 -14.23 -2.87
N SER A 72 19.85 -15.40 -3.06
CA SER A 72 20.37 -16.48 -3.93
C SER A 72 20.21 -16.21 -5.43
N GLY A 73 19.58 -15.09 -5.83
CA GLY A 73 19.35 -14.73 -7.23
C GLY A 73 18.02 -15.23 -7.80
N CYS A 74 17.17 -15.85 -6.99
CA CYS A 74 15.84 -16.30 -7.41
C CYS A 74 14.83 -16.26 -6.27
N GLY A 75 13.55 -16.39 -6.62
CA GLY A 75 12.44 -16.40 -5.67
C GLY A 75 11.50 -15.22 -5.91
N ALA A 76 10.20 -15.50 -5.80
CA ALA A 76 9.13 -14.57 -6.17
C ALA A 76 8.80 -13.53 -5.08
N GLY A 77 9.51 -13.52 -3.96
CA GLY A 77 9.34 -12.55 -2.89
C GLY A 77 9.67 -11.12 -3.35
N VAL A 78 8.77 -10.20 -3.00
CA VAL A 78 8.86 -8.77 -3.37
C VAL A 78 9.51 -7.92 -2.28
N ASN A 79 9.60 -8.44 -1.05
CA ASN A 79 10.34 -7.81 0.05
C ASN A 79 11.86 -8.01 -0.13
N LYS A 80 12.40 -7.43 -1.21
CA LYS A 80 13.84 -7.35 -1.52
C LYS A 80 14.12 -6.04 -2.24
N PHE A 81 15.15 -5.33 -1.80
CA PHE A 81 15.53 -4.03 -2.32
C PHE A 81 17.05 -3.95 -2.47
N PRO A 82 17.57 -3.23 -3.47
CA PRO A 82 19.01 -3.12 -3.66
C PRO A 82 19.69 -2.13 -2.69
N THR A 83 18.94 -1.20 -2.10
CA THR A 83 19.46 -0.22 -1.13
C THR A 83 18.55 -0.09 0.09
N TYR A 84 19.11 0.46 1.17
CA TYR A 84 18.38 0.73 2.41
C TYR A 84 17.28 1.77 2.18
N GLU A 85 17.59 2.84 1.43
CA GLU A 85 16.68 3.93 1.13
C GLU A 85 15.44 3.41 0.40
N LEU A 86 15.62 2.60 -0.65
CA LEU A 86 14.49 2.03 -1.39
C LEU A 86 13.62 1.12 -0.51
N CYS A 87 14.24 0.40 0.42
CA CYS A 87 13.50 -0.43 1.37
C CYS A 87 12.68 0.40 2.36
N MET A 88 13.24 1.50 2.87
CA MET A 88 12.54 2.40 3.80
C MET A 88 11.51 3.27 3.09
N ASP A 89 11.78 3.71 1.87
CA ASP A 89 10.81 4.43 1.03
C ASP A 89 9.62 3.53 0.68
N ALA A 90 9.88 2.24 0.46
CA ALA A 90 8.84 1.25 0.23
C ALA A 90 8.05 0.92 1.50
N CYS A 91 8.73 0.61 2.60
CA CYS A 91 8.10 -0.07 3.74
C CYS A 91 8.25 0.65 5.08
N GLY A 92 9.12 1.65 5.18
CA GLY A 92 9.36 2.42 6.40
C GLY A 92 8.20 3.31 6.81
N GLY A 93 7.28 3.60 5.89
CA GLY A 93 6.16 4.50 6.09
C GLY A 93 6.62 5.95 6.24
N THR A 94 5.77 6.90 5.85
CA THR A 94 5.95 8.30 6.24
C THR A 94 5.66 8.40 7.74
N GLN A 95 6.67 8.19 8.58
CA GLN A 95 6.55 8.56 9.98
C GLN A 95 6.52 10.08 10.07
N GLU A 96 5.31 10.64 9.98
CA GLU A 96 4.97 11.94 10.61
C GLU A 96 5.07 11.85 12.15
N TYR A 97 5.50 10.70 12.68
CA TYR A 97 5.56 10.32 14.08
C TYR A 97 6.98 10.38 14.69
N TYR A 98 7.92 11.09 14.07
CA TYR A 98 9.24 11.35 14.67
C TYR A 98 9.20 12.51 15.70
N TYR A 99 8.09 13.25 15.83
CA TYR A 99 7.96 14.33 16.83
C TYR A 99 7.43 13.88 18.20
N GLN A 100 7.02 12.63 18.40
CA GLN A 100 6.38 12.23 19.66
C GLN A 100 7.35 11.74 20.76
N GLU A 101 8.58 11.32 20.46
CA GLU A 101 9.60 11.05 21.50
C GLU A 101 10.27 12.34 22.03
N GLU A 102 10.37 13.40 21.21
CA GLU A 102 10.92 14.69 21.65
C GLU A 102 9.94 15.50 22.53
N ILE A 103 8.61 15.33 22.37
CA ILE A 103 7.63 16.11 23.16
C ILE A 103 7.49 15.60 24.61
N GLU A 104 7.69 14.30 24.87
CA GLU A 104 7.61 13.75 26.24
C GLU A 104 8.83 14.10 27.11
N THR A 105 9.99 14.42 26.50
CA THR A 105 11.23 14.71 27.23
C THR A 105 11.43 16.19 27.56
N GLU A 106 10.68 17.11 26.93
CA GLU A 106 10.74 18.56 27.23
C GLU A 106 9.72 19.05 28.27
N GLN A 107 8.81 18.19 28.74
CA GLN A 107 7.80 18.53 29.76
C GLN A 107 8.11 17.98 31.17
N LYS A 108 9.35 17.59 31.43
CA LYS A 108 9.82 17.21 32.77
C LYS A 108 10.86 18.18 33.33
#